data_AF-A0A2I9LPP0-F1
#
_entry.id   AF-A0A2I9LPP0-F1
#
_cell.length_a   1.000
_cell.length_b   1.000
_cell.length_c   1.000
_cell.angle_alpha   90.00
_cell.angle_beta   90.00
_cell.angle_gamma   90.00
#
_symmetry.space_group_name_H-M   'P 1'
#
loop_
_entity.id
_entity.type
_entity.pdbx_description
1 polymer ?
#
loop_
_entity_poly.entity_id
_entity_poly.type
_entity_poly.pdbx_seq_one_letter_code
_entity_poly.pdbx_strand_id
1 'polypeptide(L)'
;MLMPKKDRVAVYEYLFKEGVLVAKKDFHAAKHPDLENVPNLHVIKALQSLKSRGLVKEQFAWRHYYWYLTNEGIQYLRDFLHLPPEIVPSTLKRQTRPEAGRQRLRAPTEQVQKSAADRESYRRAPGVFDKKGDVGLGADTKLEFKGGFGRGRNAPQ
;
A
#
# COMPACT_ATOMS: atom_id res chain seq x y z
N MET A 1 -27.20 21.85 4.92
CA MET A 1 -26.56 23.14 5.21
C MET A 1 -26.70 24.03 3.98
N LEU A 2 -27.11 25.28 4.16
CA LEU A 2 -27.05 26.28 3.09
C LEU A 2 -25.58 26.61 2.82
N MET A 3 -25.14 26.46 1.57
CA MET A 3 -23.76 26.68 1.15
C MET A 3 -23.77 27.32 -0.24
N PRO A 4 -22.89 28.30 -0.51
CA PRO A 4 -22.73 28.88 -1.85
C PRO A 4 -22.55 27.80 -2.92
N LYS A 5 -23.17 27.99 -4.09
CA LYS A 5 -23.05 27.03 -5.20
C LYS A 5 -21.60 26.87 -5.64
N LYS A 6 -20.83 27.97 -5.65
CA LYS A 6 -19.41 28.00 -6.03
C LYS A 6 -18.58 27.05 -5.16
N ASP A 7 -18.69 27.16 -3.84
CA ASP A 7 -17.96 26.33 -2.90
C ASP A 7 -18.33 24.85 -3.03
N ARG A 8 -19.62 24.55 -3.21
CA ARG A 8 -20.09 23.18 -3.38
C ARG A 8 -19.52 22.54 -4.64
N VAL A 9 -19.53 23.27 -5.75
CA VAL A 9 -18.96 22.81 -7.03
C VAL A 9 -17.46 22.60 -6.86
N ALA A 10 -16.72 23.52 -6.25
CA ALA A 10 -15.29 23.39 -6.02
C ALA A 10 -14.92 22.14 -5.18
N VAL A 11 -15.69 21.84 -4.12
CA VAL A 11 -15.49 20.61 -3.32
C VAL A 11 -15.73 19.36 -4.15
N TYR A 12 -16.75 19.36 -5.01
CA TYR A 12 -17.09 18.21 -5.85
C TYR A 12 -16.08 17.99 -6.97
N GLU A 13 -15.61 19.06 -7.60
CA GLU A 13 -14.55 19.02 -8.62
C GLU A 13 -13.25 18.44 -8.03
N TYR A 14 -12.83 18.93 -6.87
CA TYR A 14 -11.62 18.42 -6.22
C TYR A 14 -11.77 16.95 -5.79
N LEU A 15 -12.91 16.59 -5.19
CA LEU A 15 -13.20 15.20 -4.81
C LEU A 15 -13.22 14.27 -6.04
N PHE A 16 -13.76 14.71 -7.18
CA PHE A 16 -13.77 13.91 -8.41
C PHE A 16 -12.39 13.82 -9.06
N LYS A 17 -11.58 14.88 -8.99
CA LYS A 17 -10.21 14.89 -9.53
C LYS A 17 -9.31 13.91 -8.79
N GLU A 18 -9.27 13.98 -7.47
CA GLU A 18 -8.39 13.15 -6.64
C GLU A 18 -9.00 11.78 -6.35
N GLY A 19 -10.32 11.72 -6.09
CA GLY A 19 -11.03 10.52 -5.64
C GLY A 19 -10.99 10.29 -4.12
N VAL A 20 -10.25 11.12 -3.39
CA VAL A 20 -10.07 11.09 -1.94
C VAL A 20 -10.08 12.53 -1.41
N LEU A 21 -10.64 12.74 -0.22
CA LEU A 21 -10.54 14.02 0.48
C LEU A 21 -10.27 13.79 1.96
N VAL A 22 -9.38 14.59 2.55
CA VAL A 22 -9.06 14.54 3.98
C VAL A 22 -9.31 15.90 4.63
N ALA A 23 -10.11 15.95 5.70
CA ALA A 23 -10.30 17.20 6.45
C ALA A 23 -10.11 16.98 7.96
N LYS A 24 -9.43 17.92 8.61
CA LYS A 24 -9.40 17.99 10.08
C LYS A 24 -10.80 18.36 10.59
N LYS A 25 -11.25 17.74 11.68
CA LYS A 25 -12.48 18.11 12.40
C LYS A 25 -12.25 19.42 13.16
N ASP A 26 -12.30 20.50 12.40
CA ASP A 26 -12.23 21.88 12.86
C ASP A 26 -13.21 22.72 12.03
N PHE A 27 -14.30 23.15 12.66
CA PHE A 27 -15.36 23.88 11.98
C PHE A 27 -15.07 25.39 11.85
N HIS A 28 -14.05 25.90 12.54
CA HIS A 28 -13.73 27.33 12.59
C HIS A 28 -12.56 27.69 11.68
N ALA A 29 -11.87 26.69 11.12
CA ALA A 29 -10.84 26.92 10.13
C ALA A 29 -11.41 27.65 8.91
N ALA A 30 -10.90 28.87 8.68
CA ALA A 30 -11.37 29.77 7.62
C ALA A 30 -11.19 29.17 6.22
N LYS A 31 -10.18 28.31 6.05
CA LYS A 31 -9.82 27.68 4.78
C LYS A 31 -9.42 26.22 4.99
N HIS A 32 -9.67 25.41 3.98
CA HIS A 32 -9.17 24.03 3.89
C HIS A 32 -7.77 24.03 3.23
N PRO A 33 -6.81 23.18 3.66
CA PRO A 33 -5.45 23.19 3.11
C PRO A 33 -5.39 22.95 1.60
N ASP A 34 -6.24 22.06 1.08
CA ASP A 34 -6.23 21.70 -0.35
C ASP A 34 -7.17 22.57 -1.21
N LEU A 35 -8.04 23.38 -0.59
CA LEU A 35 -9.04 24.22 -1.28
C LEU A 35 -8.86 25.68 -0.86
N GLU A 36 -8.33 26.48 -1.78
CA GLU A 36 -7.83 27.84 -1.50
C GLU A 36 -8.91 28.83 -0.98
N ASN A 37 -10.15 28.68 -1.45
CA ASN A 37 -11.25 29.61 -1.19
C ASN A 37 -12.44 28.99 -0.44
N VAL A 38 -12.32 27.74 0.02
CA VAL A 38 -13.44 27.03 0.65
C VAL A 38 -13.21 26.87 2.16
N PRO A 39 -14.15 27.33 3.01
CA PRO A 39 -14.12 27.08 4.45
C PRO A 39 -14.16 25.59 4.79
N ASN A 40 -13.44 25.16 5.81
CA ASN A 40 -13.39 23.73 6.18
C ASN A 40 -14.75 23.19 6.63
N LEU A 41 -15.60 24.05 7.23
CA LEU A 41 -16.98 23.72 7.55
C LEU A 41 -17.77 23.26 6.32
N HIS A 42 -17.59 23.95 5.18
CA HIS A 42 -18.30 23.62 3.95
C HIS A 42 -17.88 22.23 3.46
N VAL A 43 -16.59 21.94 3.47
CA VAL A 43 -16.06 20.61 3.10
C VAL A 43 -16.67 19.51 3.96
N ILE A 44 -16.62 19.66 5.29
CA ILE A 44 -17.13 18.63 6.21
C ILE A 44 -18.63 18.41 6.00
N LYS A 45 -19.42 19.47 5.85
CA LYS A 45 -20.88 19.36 5.71
C LYS A 45 -21.30 18.88 4.32
N ALA A 46 -20.56 19.22 3.27
CA ALA A 46 -20.77 18.66 1.93
C ALA A 46 -20.53 17.15 1.92
N LEU A 47 -19.41 16.69 2.49
CA LEU A 47 -19.05 15.28 2.50
C LEU A 47 -19.89 14.45 3.45
N GLN A 48 -20.33 15.03 4.58
CA GLN A 48 -21.33 14.41 5.44
C GLN A 48 -22.65 14.14 4.68
N SER A 49 -23.06 15.07 3.81
CA SER A 49 -24.24 14.88 2.95
C SER A 49 -24.04 13.84 1.84
N LEU A 50 -22.83 13.68 1.31
CA LEU A 50 -22.54 12.66 0.30
C LEU A 50 -22.45 11.27 0.94
N LYS A 51 -21.85 11.17 2.14
CA LYS A 51 -21.82 9.95 2.94
C LYS A 51 -23.22 9.43 3.25
N SER A 52 -24.14 10.29 3.67
CA SER A 52 -25.50 9.86 4.01
C SER A 52 -26.27 9.31 2.82
N ARG A 53 -25.81 9.58 1.59
CA ARG A 53 -26.37 9.05 0.33
C ARG A 53 -25.62 7.83 -0.20
N GLY A 54 -24.60 7.34 0.50
CA GLY A 54 -23.77 6.19 0.05
C GLY A 54 -22.74 6.52 -1.04
N LEU A 55 -22.61 7.79 -1.44
CA LEU A 55 -21.73 8.21 -2.54
C LEU A 55 -20.24 8.25 -2.14
N VAL A 56 -19.97 8.27 -0.84
CA VAL A 56 -18.62 8.37 -0.28
C VAL A 56 -18.54 7.50 0.96
N LYS A 57 -17.44 6.77 1.12
CA LYS A 57 -17.10 6.04 2.34
C LYS A 57 -16.27 6.94 3.27
N GLU A 58 -16.71 7.09 4.51
CA GLU A 58 -16.00 7.86 5.53
C GLU A 58 -15.26 6.93 6.50
N GLN A 59 -14.00 7.27 6.79
CA GLN A 59 -13.23 6.77 7.92
C GLN A 59 -12.84 7.95 8.79
N PHE A 60 -13.10 7.88 10.10
CA PHE A 60 -12.72 8.95 11.03
C PHE A 60 -11.67 8.43 12.00
N ALA A 61 -10.52 9.11 12.08
CA ALA A 61 -9.43 8.75 12.98
C ALA A 61 -8.62 10.00 13.35
N TRP A 62 -8.15 10.08 14.60
CA TRP A 62 -7.25 11.16 15.05
C TRP A 62 -7.77 12.59 14.81
N ARG A 63 -9.08 12.81 14.89
CA ARG A 63 -9.76 14.08 14.50
C ARG A 63 -9.63 14.44 13.02
N HIS A 64 -9.32 13.50 12.15
CA HIS A 64 -9.33 13.66 10.70
C HIS A 64 -10.42 12.78 10.08
N TYR A 65 -11.17 13.38 9.17
CA TYR A 65 -12.07 12.68 8.27
C TYR A 65 -11.29 12.27 7.03
N TYR A 66 -11.42 11.01 6.66
CA TYR A 66 -10.89 10.43 5.43
C TYR A 66 -12.07 9.95 4.60
N TRP A 67 -12.25 10.53 3.43
CA TRP A 67 -13.36 10.20 2.54
C TRP A 67 -12.83 9.56 1.26
N TYR A 68 -13.44 8.45 0.89
CA TYR A 68 -13.14 7.69 -0.32
C TYR A 68 -14.36 7.68 -1.22
N LEU A 69 -14.19 8.13 -2.47
CA LEU A 69 -15.28 8.14 -3.43
C LEU A 69 -15.67 6.71 -3.82
N THR A 70 -16.97 6.40 -3.81
CA THR A 70 -17.49 5.09 -4.24
C THR A 70 -17.82 5.09 -5.73
N ASN A 71 -18.02 3.91 -6.34
CA ASN A 71 -18.39 3.81 -7.76
C ASN A 71 -19.70 4.55 -8.09
N GLU A 72 -20.69 4.48 -7.20
CA GLU A 72 -21.95 5.22 -7.31
C GLU A 72 -21.72 6.74 -7.19
N GLY A 73 -20.82 7.14 -6.27
CA GLY A 73 -20.39 8.53 -6.12
C GLY A 73 -19.75 9.11 -7.38
N ILE A 74 -18.96 8.32 -8.10
CA ILE A 74 -18.36 8.71 -9.38
C ILE A 74 -19.45 9.04 -10.40
N GLN A 75 -20.48 8.20 -10.52
CA GLN A 75 -21.60 8.43 -11.45
C GLN A 75 -22.37 9.72 -11.07
N TYR A 76 -22.74 9.85 -9.80
CA TYR A 76 -23.45 11.03 -9.32
C TYR A 76 -22.70 12.34 -9.58
N LEU A 77 -21.39 12.37 -9.27
CA LEU A 77 -20.58 13.57 -9.47
C LEU A 77 -20.37 13.88 -10.95
N ARG A 78 -20.28 12.86 -11.81
CA ARG A 78 -20.20 13.04 -13.26
C ARG A 78 -21.46 13.72 -13.81
N ASP A 79 -22.63 13.25 -13.40
CA ASP A 79 -23.91 13.83 -13.82
C ASP A 79 -24.10 15.25 -13.28
N PHE A 80 -23.69 15.49 -12.02
CA PHE A 80 -23.79 16.81 -11.38
C PHE A 80 -22.85 17.85 -11.99
N LEU A 81 -21.62 17.45 -12.35
CA LEU A 81 -20.60 18.31 -12.94
C LEU A 81 -20.69 18.37 -14.48
N HIS A 82 -21.57 17.57 -15.09
CA HIS A 82 -21.74 17.45 -16.53
C HIS A 82 -20.43 17.09 -17.27
N LEU A 83 -19.69 16.15 -16.69
CA LEU A 83 -18.42 15.69 -17.25
C LEU A 83 -18.64 14.50 -18.20
N PRO A 84 -17.84 14.36 -19.28
CA PRO A 84 -17.91 13.19 -20.14
C PRO A 84 -17.47 11.91 -19.40
N PRO A 85 -17.93 10.72 -19.84
CA PRO A 85 -17.64 9.43 -19.19
C PRO A 85 -16.16 9.04 -19.20
N GLU A 86 -15.36 9.66 -20.07
CA GLU A 86 -13.92 9.43 -20.21
C GLU A 86 -13.10 9.94 -19.01
N ILE A 87 -13.60 10.95 -18.30
CA ILE A 87 -12.88 11.50 -17.15
C ILE A 87 -13.13 10.58 -15.96
N VAL A 88 -12.02 10.05 -15.45
CA VAL A 88 -11.97 9.12 -14.32
C VAL A 88 -11.13 9.74 -13.20
N PRO A 89 -11.51 9.58 -11.92
CA PRO A 89 -10.70 10.03 -10.79
C PRO A 89 -9.28 9.47 -10.81
N SER A 90 -8.35 10.21 -10.21
CA SER A 90 -6.93 9.86 -10.19
C SER A 90 -6.65 8.51 -9.52
N THR A 91 -7.47 8.09 -8.56
CA THR A 91 -7.39 6.75 -7.94
C THR A 91 -7.56 5.58 -8.90
N LEU A 92 -8.25 5.78 -10.03
CA LEU A 92 -8.46 4.73 -11.05
C LEU A 92 -7.50 4.86 -12.24
N LYS A 93 -6.80 5.99 -12.37
CA LYS A 93 -5.80 6.17 -13.43
C LYS A 93 -4.61 5.26 -13.11
N ARG A 94 -4.27 4.37 -14.04
CA ARG A 94 -3.10 3.51 -13.91
C ARG A 94 -1.85 4.39 -13.90
N GLN A 95 -1.13 4.43 -12.78
CA GLN A 95 0.18 5.08 -12.76
C GLN A 95 1.12 4.33 -13.71
N THR A 96 1.65 5.04 -14.70
CA THR A 96 2.73 4.54 -15.54
C THR A 96 3.97 4.44 -14.66
N ARG A 97 4.19 3.28 -14.04
CA ARG A 97 5.43 3.00 -13.33
C ARG A 97 6.55 3.14 -14.36
N PRO A 98 7.51 4.06 -14.20
CA PRO A 98 8.70 4.02 -15.03
C PRO A 98 9.29 2.63 -14.79
N GLU A 99 9.48 1.86 -15.86
CA GLU A 99 10.35 0.70 -15.77
C GLU A 99 11.66 1.24 -15.25
N ALA A 100 11.95 1.01 -13.97
CA ALA A 100 13.29 1.09 -13.47
C ALA A 100 14.04 0.10 -14.35
N GLY A 101 14.75 0.65 -15.35
CA GLY A 101 15.56 -0.11 -16.26
C GLY A 101 16.36 -1.05 -15.39
N ARG A 102 16.05 -2.34 -15.48
CA ARG A 102 16.95 -3.36 -14.99
C ARG A 102 18.17 -3.19 -15.86
N GLN A 103 19.06 -2.29 -15.47
CA GLN A 103 20.43 -2.28 -15.91
C GLN A 103 20.99 -3.56 -15.33
N ARG A 104 20.77 -4.65 -16.07
CA ARG A 104 21.60 -5.84 -15.96
C ARG A 104 22.98 -5.30 -16.29
N LEU A 105 23.74 -5.00 -15.24
CA LEU A 105 25.17 -4.85 -15.31
C LEU A 105 25.66 -6.16 -15.91
N ARG A 106 25.84 -6.18 -17.23
CA ARG A 106 26.49 -7.27 -17.93
C ARG A 106 27.95 -7.10 -17.56
N ALA A 107 28.35 -7.76 -16.47
CA ALA A 107 29.76 -7.85 -16.11
C ALA A 107 30.51 -8.38 -17.35
N PRO A 108 31.61 -7.73 -17.77
CA PRO A 108 32.44 -8.28 -18.83
C PRO A 108 32.98 -9.63 -18.33
N THR A 109 32.64 -10.69 -19.05
CA THR A 109 33.19 -12.02 -18.84
C THR A 109 34.66 -12.00 -19.26
N GLU A 110 35.55 -11.56 -18.38
CA GLU A 110 36.98 -11.85 -18.55
C GLU A 110 37.22 -13.30 -18.15
N GLN A 111 37.49 -14.12 -19.17
CA GLN A 111 37.94 -15.51 -19.03
C GLN A 111 39.29 -15.54 -18.32
N VAL A 112 39.28 -15.55 -16.99
CA VAL A 112 40.48 -15.93 -16.22
C VAL A 112 40.49 -17.45 -16.11
N GLN A 113 41.25 -18.09 -17.00
CA GLN A 113 41.61 -19.50 -16.88
C GLN A 113 42.42 -19.71 -15.59
N LYS A 114 41.74 -19.99 -14.48
CA LYS A 114 42.40 -20.54 -13.28
C LYS A 114 42.60 -22.04 -13.49
N SER A 115 43.84 -22.41 -13.75
CA SER A 115 44.36 -23.77 -13.87
C SER A 115 43.89 -24.67 -12.72
N ALA A 116 43.39 -25.86 -13.08
CA ALA A 116 42.87 -26.88 -12.16
C ALA A 116 43.88 -27.42 -11.12
N ALA A 117 45.17 -27.06 -11.24
CA ALA A 117 46.25 -27.53 -10.37
C ALA A 117 46.15 -27.05 -8.91
N ASP A 118 45.51 -25.92 -8.63
CA ASP A 118 45.43 -25.33 -7.28
C ASP A 118 44.37 -26.02 -6.38
N ARG A 119 43.42 -26.73 -6.98
CA ARG A 119 42.34 -27.41 -6.24
C ARG A 119 42.75 -28.79 -5.73
N GLU A 120 43.78 -29.37 -6.35
CA GLU A 120 44.20 -30.74 -6.12
C GLU A 120 45.25 -30.85 -5.01
N SER A 121 46.02 -29.77 -4.79
CA SER A 121 46.99 -29.59 -3.70
C SER A 121 46.33 -29.47 -2.31
N TYR A 122 45.09 -28.98 -2.22
CA TYR A 122 44.38 -28.84 -0.94
C TYR A 122 43.78 -30.17 -0.42
N ARG A 123 43.64 -31.19 -1.27
CA ARG A 123 43.07 -32.50 -0.89
C ARG A 123 44.07 -33.50 -0.35
N ARG A 124 45.37 -33.26 -0.50
CA ARG A 124 46.42 -34.19 -0.06
C ARG A 124 47.37 -33.50 0.91
N ALA A 125 47.00 -33.50 2.18
CA ALA A 125 47.97 -33.34 3.27
C ALA A 125 48.47 -34.74 3.71
N PRO A 126 49.78 -34.97 3.85
CA PRO A 126 50.33 -36.24 4.31
C PRO A 126 50.39 -36.29 5.84
N GLY A 127 49.68 -37.26 6.43
CA GLY A 127 49.94 -37.77 7.77
C GLY A 127 49.32 -37.00 8.95
N VAL A 128 49.15 -37.73 10.06
CA VAL A 128 48.71 -37.34 11.41
C VAL A 128 47.23 -37.60 11.75
N PHE A 129 47.00 -38.87 12.14
CA PHE A 129 46.56 -39.31 13.47
C PHE A 129 45.28 -38.71 14.11
N ASP A 130 44.36 -39.63 14.38
CA ASP A 130 43.28 -39.68 15.36
C ASP A 130 42.97 -38.43 16.20
N LYS A 131 41.78 -37.86 15.99
CA LYS A 131 41.02 -37.23 17.07
C LYS A 131 39.51 -37.36 16.86
N LYS A 132 38.98 -38.39 17.52
CA LYS A 132 37.59 -38.58 17.94
C LYS A 132 36.91 -37.23 18.23
N GLY A 133 35.84 -36.92 17.51
CA GLY A 133 35.09 -35.66 17.59
C GLY A 133 33.68 -35.87 17.09
N ASP A 134 33.01 -36.86 17.67
CA ASP A 134 31.58 -37.07 17.59
C ASP A 134 30.86 -35.84 18.19
N VAL A 135 30.46 -34.91 17.33
CA VAL A 135 29.58 -33.79 17.65
C VAL A 135 28.65 -33.57 16.45
N GLY A 136 27.75 -34.53 16.27
CA GLY A 136 26.57 -34.44 15.42
C GLY A 136 25.50 -35.37 15.99
N LEU A 137 24.22 -34.99 15.90
CA LEU A 137 23.12 -35.83 16.39
C LEU A 137 23.25 -37.24 15.78
N GLY A 138 23.47 -38.23 16.64
CA GLY A 138 23.43 -39.65 16.29
C GLY A 138 22.11 -40.02 15.62
N ALA A 139 22.13 -41.16 14.92
CA ALA A 139 21.12 -41.64 13.97
C ALA A 139 19.73 -41.97 14.58
N ASP A 140 19.10 -41.02 15.26
CA ASP A 140 17.72 -41.07 15.72
C ASP A 140 16.93 -39.92 15.08
N THR A 141 16.23 -40.22 13.98
CA THR A 141 15.36 -39.29 13.27
C THR A 141 13.98 -39.16 13.94
N LYS A 142 13.95 -38.84 15.23
CA LYS A 142 12.72 -38.47 15.96
C LYS A 142 12.91 -37.12 16.65
N LEU A 143 12.67 -36.06 15.88
CA LEU A 143 12.47 -34.72 16.42
C LEU A 143 10.97 -34.56 16.73
N GLU A 144 10.56 -34.76 17.98
CA GLU A 144 9.21 -34.43 18.41
C GLU A 144 9.08 -32.91 18.58
N PHE A 145 8.47 -32.26 17.58
CA PHE A 145 8.13 -30.84 17.66
C PHE A 145 6.88 -30.68 18.52
N LYS A 146 7.05 -30.37 19.81
CA LYS A 146 5.95 -30.02 20.71
C LYS A 146 5.34 -28.69 20.24
N GLY A 147 4.33 -28.79 19.38
CA GLY A 147 3.59 -27.67 18.80
C GLY A 147 3.11 -26.71 19.89
N GLY A 148 3.56 -25.45 19.77
CA GLY A 148 3.23 -24.37 20.69
C GLY A 148 1.74 -24.03 20.75
N PHE A 149 1.37 -23.39 21.86
CA PHE A 149 0.03 -22.93 22.23
C PHE A 149 -0.66 -22.11 21.13
N GLY A 150 -1.51 -22.77 20.35
CA GLY A 150 -2.44 -22.16 19.41
C GLY A 150 -3.85 -22.07 20.02
N ARG A 151 -4.32 -20.84 20.24
CA ARG A 151 -5.70 -20.54 20.62
C ARG A 151 -6.66 -20.97 19.51
N GLY A 152 -7.69 -21.73 19.89
CA GLY A 152 -8.98 -21.79 19.17
C GLY A 152 -9.06 -22.77 18.00
N ARG A 153 -9.51 -24.00 18.29
CA ARG A 153 -10.17 -24.86 17.30
C ARG A 153 -11.41 -25.47 17.96
N ASN A 154 -12.59 -25.06 17.50
CA ASN A 154 -13.88 -25.61 17.95
C ASN A 154 -14.02 -27.06 17.50
N ALA A 155 -14.58 -27.90 18.36
CA ALA A 155 -14.93 -29.29 18.07
C ALA A 155 -16.24 -29.37 17.27
N PRO A 156 -16.38 -30.31 16.32
CA PRO A 156 -17.65 -30.55 15.64
C PRO A 156 -18.56 -31.47 16.47
N GLN A 157 -19.82 -31.05 16.63
CA GLN A 157 -20.98 -31.93 16.63
C GLN A 157 -21.96 -31.41 15.59
#